data_AF-A0A662RBM6-F1
#
_entry.id   AF-A0A662RBM6-F1
#
_cell.length_a   1.000
_cell.length_b   1.000
_cell.length_c   1.000
_cell.angle_alpha   90.00
_cell.angle_beta   90.00
_cell.angle_gamma   90.00
#
_symmetry.space_group_name_H-M   'P 1'
#
loop_
_entity.id
_entity.type
_entity.pdbx_description
1 polymer ?
#
loop_
_entity_poly.entity_id
_entity_poly.type
_entity_poly.pdbx_seq_one_letter_code
_entity_poly.pdbx_strand_id
1 'polypeptide(L)'
;MCKLRLAALVSVLAGLLLIAALPASASAGLAGFSYQREIAICENSGETLRDYQVLVALAGDDFPEEAQADGDDIRFTDADGRELSYWIEEFDAGSKHAMTWVKVSMIPTSGGAKPFVTKRVNVWR
;
A
#
# COMPACT_ATOMS: atom_id res chain seq x y z
N MET A 1 -34.34 -6.22 -22.05
CA MET A 1 -35.43 -7.12 -21.59
C MET A 1 -34.95 -8.57 -21.68
N CYS A 2 -34.70 -9.23 -20.54
CA CYS A 2 -34.85 -10.68 -20.37
C CYS A 2 -34.96 -10.97 -18.86
N LYS A 3 -35.75 -11.98 -18.50
CA LYS A 3 -36.66 -12.00 -17.34
C LYS A 3 -36.03 -12.49 -16.02
N LEU A 4 -36.49 -11.90 -14.92
CA LEU A 4 -36.34 -12.35 -13.53
C LEU A 4 -37.32 -13.52 -13.25
N ARG A 5 -36.88 -14.63 -12.62
CA ARG A 5 -37.75 -15.55 -11.84
C ARG A 5 -37.04 -16.20 -10.63
N LEU A 6 -37.78 -16.18 -9.52
CA LEU A 6 -37.49 -16.57 -8.13
C LEU A 6 -37.21 -18.07 -7.87
N ALA A 7 -36.44 -18.36 -6.81
CA ALA A 7 -36.87 -19.26 -5.73
C ALA A 7 -35.99 -19.05 -4.48
N ALA A 8 -36.52 -18.37 -3.46
CA ALA A 8 -35.99 -18.38 -2.10
C ALA A 8 -36.66 -19.53 -1.34
N LEU A 9 -35.88 -20.51 -0.90
CA LEU A 9 -36.30 -21.52 0.08
C LEU A 9 -35.39 -21.36 1.29
N VAL A 10 -35.84 -20.60 2.28
CA VAL A 10 -35.21 -20.54 3.60
C VAL A 10 -35.78 -21.70 4.41
N SER A 11 -35.03 -22.81 4.47
CA SER A 11 -35.31 -23.88 5.43
C SER A 11 -34.47 -23.62 6.68
N VAL A 12 -35.15 -23.25 7.76
CA VAL A 12 -34.56 -23.07 9.09
C VAL A 12 -34.34 -24.46 9.68
N LEU A 13 -33.12 -24.99 9.55
CA LEU A 13 -32.63 -26.02 10.46
C LEU A 13 -31.54 -25.37 11.33
N ALA A 14 -31.86 -25.23 12.60
CA ALA A 14 -31.00 -24.70 13.64
C ALA A 14 -29.79 -25.63 13.86
N GLY A 15 -28.78 -25.50 13.00
CA GLY A 15 -27.40 -25.88 13.28
C GLY A 15 -26.63 -24.59 13.50
N LEU A 16 -26.21 -24.35 14.74
CA LEU A 16 -25.37 -23.24 15.14
C LEU A 16 -24.01 -23.34 14.45
N LEU A 17 -23.95 -22.97 13.17
CA LEU A 17 -22.69 -22.66 12.51
C LEU A 17 -22.31 -21.27 12.99
N LEU A 18 -21.59 -21.24 14.11
CA LEU A 18 -20.86 -20.07 14.55
C LEU A 18 -19.79 -19.81 13.48
N ILE A 19 -20.18 -19.13 12.39
CA ILE A 19 -19.23 -18.42 11.55
C ILE A 19 -18.71 -17.32 12.47
N ALA A 20 -17.65 -17.64 13.20
CA ALA A 20 -16.79 -16.62 13.75
C ALA A 20 -16.33 -15.83 12.53
N ALA A 21 -16.98 -14.68 12.29
CA ALA A 21 -16.41 -13.66 11.45
C ALA A 21 -15.10 -13.31 12.14
N LEU A 22 -14.01 -13.94 11.70
CA LEU A 22 -12.68 -13.49 12.03
C LEU A 22 -12.70 -12.00 11.69
N PRO A 23 -12.42 -11.11 12.65
CA PRO A 23 -12.24 -9.72 12.27
C PRO A 23 -11.20 -9.75 11.15
N ALA A 24 -11.58 -9.28 9.95
CA ALA A 24 -10.58 -8.92 8.97
C ALA A 24 -9.68 -7.96 9.74
N SER A 25 -8.46 -8.38 10.04
CA SER A 25 -7.52 -7.56 10.80
C SER A 25 -7.44 -6.24 10.06
N ALA A 26 -8.12 -5.21 10.58
CA ALA A 26 -7.90 -3.86 10.13
C ALA A 26 -6.41 -3.65 10.35
N SER A 27 -5.68 -3.35 9.27
CA SER A 27 -4.23 -3.21 9.34
C SER A 27 -3.88 -2.31 10.52
N ALA A 28 -3.23 -2.88 11.53
CA ALA A 28 -2.78 -2.16 12.71
C ALA A 28 -1.65 -1.16 12.35
N GLY A 29 -1.23 -1.10 11.08
CA GLY A 29 -0.09 -0.32 10.62
C GLY A 29 -0.29 1.19 10.54
N LEU A 30 -1.48 1.73 10.88
CA LEU A 30 -1.80 3.15 10.69
C LEU A 30 -2.18 3.89 11.98
N ALA A 31 -2.22 3.23 13.13
CA ALA A 31 -2.51 3.90 14.39
C ALA A 31 -1.30 4.76 14.82
N GLY A 32 -1.43 6.08 14.70
CA GLY A 32 -0.41 7.06 15.14
C GLY A 32 0.26 7.88 14.02
N PHE A 33 -0.02 7.60 12.73
CA PHE A 33 0.53 8.41 11.64
C PHE A 33 -0.46 9.49 11.20
N SER A 34 -0.03 10.75 11.21
CA SER A 34 -0.86 11.91 10.90
C SER A 34 -0.86 12.28 9.41
N TYR A 35 0.17 11.87 8.67
CA TYR A 35 0.35 12.22 7.26
C TYR A 35 0.55 10.99 6.39
N GLN A 36 -0.09 10.99 5.23
CA GLN A 36 -0.14 9.84 4.36
C GLN A 36 -0.16 10.24 2.87
N ARG A 37 0.81 9.76 2.06
CA ARG A 37 0.93 10.06 0.62
C ARG A 37 1.04 8.81 -0.23
N GLU A 38 0.13 8.64 -1.19
CA GLU A 38 0.10 7.51 -2.11
C GLU A 38 1.20 7.59 -3.21
N ILE A 39 1.94 6.50 -3.46
CA ILE A 39 2.95 6.41 -4.53
C ILE A 39 2.51 5.38 -5.57
N ALA A 40 2.48 5.76 -6.85
CA ALA A 40 2.21 4.86 -7.96
C ALA A 40 3.51 4.28 -8.54
N ILE A 41 3.60 2.95 -8.62
CA ILE A 41 4.67 2.20 -9.27
C ILE A 41 4.10 1.57 -10.56
N CYS A 42 4.83 1.72 -11.66
CA CYS A 42 4.47 1.09 -12.93
C CYS A 42 5.59 0.15 -13.39
N GLU A 43 5.21 -1.08 -13.74
CA GLU A 43 6.08 -2.07 -14.38
C GLU A 43 6.30 -1.67 -15.86
N ASN A 44 7.56 -1.71 -16.32
CA ASN A 44 7.97 -1.28 -17.66
C ASN A 44 8.76 -2.34 -18.46
N SER A 45 9.02 -3.52 -17.89
CA SER A 45 9.74 -4.64 -18.53
C SER A 45 8.84 -5.57 -19.33
N GLY A 46 7.52 -5.53 -19.10
CA GLY A 46 6.55 -6.44 -19.71
C GLY A 46 6.38 -7.75 -18.95
N GLU A 47 7.16 -7.97 -17.88
CA GLU A 47 7.13 -9.18 -17.05
C GLU A 47 6.64 -8.87 -15.64
N THR A 48 6.09 -9.87 -14.95
CA THR A 48 5.76 -9.71 -13.54
C THR A 48 7.03 -9.75 -12.71
N LEU A 49 7.34 -8.66 -12.02
CA LEU A 49 8.49 -8.56 -11.13
C LEU A 49 8.12 -9.07 -9.73
N ARG A 50 9.04 -9.78 -9.08
CA ARG A 50 8.89 -10.31 -7.71
C ARG A 50 10.09 -9.90 -6.88
N ASP A 51 9.84 -9.59 -5.61
CA ASP A 51 10.88 -9.18 -4.65
C ASP A 51 11.80 -8.07 -5.19
N TYR A 52 11.22 -7.13 -5.92
CA TYR A 52 11.93 -6.15 -6.73
C TYR A 52 12.13 -4.85 -5.96
N GLN A 53 13.30 -4.24 -6.13
CA GLN A 53 13.64 -2.96 -5.48
C GLN A 53 13.28 -1.80 -6.40
N VAL A 54 12.53 -0.85 -5.89
CA VAL A 54 12.13 0.36 -6.59
C VAL A 54 12.73 1.57 -5.90
N LEU A 55 13.39 2.43 -6.67
CA LEU A 55 13.83 3.73 -6.18
C LEU A 55 12.63 4.68 -6.11
N VAL A 56 12.34 5.15 -4.90
CA VAL A 56 11.43 6.25 -4.64
C VAL A 56 12.27 7.51 -4.47
N ALA A 57 12.22 8.39 -5.46
CA ALA A 57 12.86 9.70 -5.41
C ALA A 57 11.79 10.78 -5.23
N LEU A 58 11.86 11.51 -4.12
CA LEU A 58 10.94 12.58 -3.75
C LEU A 58 11.72 13.90 -3.70
N ALA A 59 11.18 14.94 -4.34
CA ALA A 59 11.79 16.26 -4.36
C ALA A 59 10.75 17.38 -4.45
N GLY A 60 11.12 18.58 -4.02
CA GLY A 60 10.25 19.76 -4.14
C GLY A 60 8.93 19.58 -3.39
N ASP A 61 7.80 19.76 -4.09
CA ASP A 61 6.45 19.61 -3.50
C ASP A 61 6.12 18.14 -3.13
N ASP A 62 6.90 17.18 -3.63
CA ASP A 62 6.75 15.76 -3.27
C ASP A 62 7.55 15.36 -2.04
N PHE A 63 8.43 16.23 -1.55
CA PHE A 63 9.22 15.98 -0.36
C PHE A 63 8.31 15.91 0.89
N PRO A 64 8.53 14.94 1.80
CA PRO A 64 7.78 14.83 3.04
C PRO A 64 8.27 15.88 4.06
N GLU A 65 7.78 17.11 3.97
CA GLU A 65 8.16 18.21 4.86
C GLU A 65 7.82 17.95 6.33
N GLU A 66 6.87 17.07 6.59
CA GLU A 66 6.44 16.70 7.93
C GLU A 66 7.37 15.69 8.62
N ALA A 67 8.30 15.07 7.87
CA ALA A 67 9.21 14.06 8.40
C ALA A 67 10.29 14.70 9.29
N GLN A 68 10.88 13.88 10.15
CA GLN A 68 12.06 14.29 10.91
C GLN A 68 13.22 14.61 9.96
N ALA A 69 14.18 15.41 10.44
CA ALA A 69 15.28 15.90 9.60
C ALA A 69 16.19 14.78 9.07
N ASP A 70 16.16 13.60 9.68
CA ASP A 70 16.86 12.38 9.27
C ASP A 70 15.96 11.35 8.56
N GLY A 71 14.65 11.64 8.43
CA GLY A 71 13.67 10.77 7.75
C GLY A 71 13.41 9.44 8.44
N ASP A 72 13.82 9.28 9.70
CA ASP A 72 13.76 8.00 10.44
C ASP A 72 12.33 7.55 10.78
N ASP A 73 11.36 8.46 10.63
CA ASP A 73 9.94 8.29 10.93
C ASP A 73 9.10 7.95 9.69
N ILE A 74 9.73 7.91 8.52
CA ILE A 74 9.09 7.53 7.26
C ILE A 74 8.85 6.02 7.25
N ARG A 75 7.65 5.59 6.89
CA ARG A 75 7.31 4.18 6.69
C ARG A 75 6.68 3.95 5.33
N PHE A 76 7.03 2.81 4.72
CA PHE A 76 6.47 2.35 3.45
C PHE A 76 5.56 1.15 3.70
N THR A 77 4.34 1.19 3.14
CA THR A 77 3.38 0.10 3.26
C THR A 77 2.77 -0.29 1.91
N ASP A 78 2.35 -1.55 1.80
CA ASP A 78 1.57 -2.04 0.65
C ASP A 78 0.09 -1.62 0.73
N ALA A 79 -0.69 -2.01 -0.28
CA ALA A 79 -2.14 -1.78 -0.34
C ALA A 79 -2.95 -2.31 0.84
N ASP A 80 -2.47 -3.35 1.48
CA ASP A 80 -3.09 -3.99 2.63
C ASP A 80 -2.54 -3.41 3.95
N GLY A 81 -1.66 -2.40 3.88
CA GLY A 81 -1.02 -1.77 5.02
C GLY A 81 0.06 -2.64 5.68
N ARG A 82 0.67 -3.58 4.94
CA ARG A 82 1.85 -4.32 5.42
C ARG A 82 3.10 -3.49 5.20
N GLU A 83 3.95 -3.42 6.21
CA GLU A 83 5.21 -2.72 6.12
C GLU A 83 6.15 -3.40 5.11
N LEU A 84 6.77 -2.58 4.27
CA LEU A 84 7.73 -3.00 3.26
C LEU A 84 9.15 -2.78 3.77
N SER A 85 10.08 -3.65 3.40
CA SER A 85 11.50 -3.41 3.67
C SER A 85 12.01 -2.28 2.78
N TYR A 86 12.81 -1.37 3.34
CA TYR A 86 13.40 -0.26 2.60
C TYR A 86 14.78 0.11 3.15
N TRP A 87 15.52 0.90 2.38
CA TRP A 87 16.76 1.54 2.80
C TRP A 87 16.79 2.98 2.26
N ILE A 88 17.03 3.93 3.16
CA ILE A 88 17.17 5.35 2.82
C ILE A 88 18.58 5.56 2.26
N GLU A 89 18.66 5.88 0.98
CA GLU A 89 19.92 6.20 0.29
C GLU A 89 20.34 7.64 0.59
N GLU A 90 19.38 8.56 0.55
CA GLU A 90 19.60 9.97 0.81
C GLU A 90 18.34 10.58 1.45
N PHE A 91 18.54 11.47 2.43
CA PHE A 91 17.49 12.30 2.97
C PHE A 91 18.08 13.65 3.38
N ASP A 92 17.66 14.71 2.70
CA ASP A 92 18.08 16.08 2.97
C ASP A 92 16.86 17.00 3.00
N ALA A 93 16.43 17.33 4.21
CA ALA A 93 15.33 18.27 4.45
C ALA A 93 15.65 19.71 4.02
N GLY A 94 16.94 20.09 3.99
CA GLY A 94 17.37 21.42 3.57
C GLY A 94 17.22 21.63 2.07
N SER A 95 17.62 20.65 1.26
CA SER A 95 17.44 20.67 -0.20
C SER A 95 16.10 20.10 -0.67
N LYS A 96 15.27 19.59 0.25
CA LYS A 96 14.00 18.90 -0.02
C LYS A 96 14.18 17.76 -1.02
N HIS A 97 15.12 16.87 -0.71
CA HIS A 97 15.48 15.75 -1.55
C HIS A 97 15.53 14.45 -0.73
N ALA A 98 14.89 13.39 -1.22
CA ALA A 98 14.90 12.08 -0.57
C ALA A 98 14.95 10.96 -1.62
N MET A 99 15.86 10.00 -1.41
CA MET A 99 16.00 8.79 -2.22
C MET A 99 15.90 7.58 -1.31
N THR A 100 14.93 6.71 -1.57
CA THR A 100 14.72 5.50 -0.77
C THR A 100 14.48 4.31 -1.68
N TRP A 101 15.24 3.24 -1.46
CA TRP A 101 15.01 1.96 -2.12
C TRP A 101 13.98 1.15 -1.34
N VAL A 102 12.87 0.80 -1.98
CA VAL A 102 11.76 0.07 -1.36
C VAL A 102 11.63 -1.30 -2.03
N LYS A 103 11.64 -2.37 -1.24
CA LYS A 103 11.44 -3.73 -1.73
C LYS A 103 9.96 -4.06 -1.80
N VAL A 104 9.48 -4.32 -3.01
CA VAL A 104 8.07 -4.66 -3.29
C VAL A 104 7.97 -6.13 -3.65
N SER A 105 7.10 -6.88 -2.97
CA SER A 105 7.00 -8.33 -3.15
C SER A 105 6.55 -8.75 -4.55
N MET A 106 5.70 -7.95 -5.19
CA MET A 106 5.21 -8.23 -6.55
C MET A 106 4.77 -6.95 -7.24
N ILE A 107 5.22 -6.77 -8.49
CA ILE A 107 4.73 -5.73 -9.40
C ILE A 107 4.18 -6.45 -10.63
N PRO A 108 2.85 -6.51 -10.81
CA PRO A 108 2.26 -7.25 -11.92
C PRO A 108 2.60 -6.58 -13.26
N THR A 109 2.82 -7.41 -14.29
CA THR A 109 2.98 -6.91 -15.67
C THR A 109 1.78 -6.06 -16.07
N SER A 110 2.05 -4.91 -16.69
CA SER A 110 1.04 -3.93 -17.10
C SER A 110 0.32 -4.39 -18.37
N GLY A 111 -0.38 -5.52 -18.34
CA GLY A 111 -1.20 -6.05 -19.45
C GLY A 111 -2.43 -5.19 -19.82
N GLY A 112 -2.43 -3.91 -19.47
CA GLY A 112 -3.56 -2.98 -19.55
C GLY A 112 -3.65 -2.13 -18.30
N ALA A 113 -2.79 -1.10 -18.23
CA ALA A 113 -2.87 0.09 -17.36
C ALA A 113 -3.62 -0.07 -16.03
N LYS A 114 -2.92 -0.50 -14.97
CA LYS A 114 -3.20 -0.03 -13.62
C LYS A 114 -1.88 0.27 -12.90
N PRO A 115 -1.64 1.52 -12.43
CA PRO A 115 -0.52 1.78 -11.56
C PRO A 115 -0.66 0.88 -10.33
N PHE A 116 0.37 0.07 -10.05
CA PHE A 116 0.45 -0.58 -8.74
C PHE A 116 0.69 0.55 -7.76
N VAL A 117 -0.36 0.90 -7.05
CA VAL A 117 -0.25 1.90 -6.02
C VAL A 117 0.46 1.25 -4.83
N THR A 118 1.70 1.64 -4.54
CA THR A 118 2.23 1.55 -3.18
C THR A 118 1.42 2.53 -2.36
N LYS A 119 0.37 1.97 -1.74
CA LYS A 119 -0.65 2.68 -0.98
C LYS A 119 -0.05 3.12 0.35
N ARG A 120 0.80 4.11 0.21
CA ARG A 120 0.97 5.24 1.09
C ARG A 120 2.26 5.22 1.91
N VAL A 121 2.99 6.32 1.77
CA VAL A 121 4.06 6.78 2.63
C VAL A 121 3.40 7.40 3.84
N ASN A 122 3.73 6.93 5.03
CA ASN A 122 3.26 7.56 6.26
C ASN A 122 4.39 8.38 6.87
N VAL A 123 4.04 9.56 7.41
CA VAL A 123 4.95 10.50 8.07
C VAL A 123 4.37 10.88 9.45
N TRP A 124 5.19 10.92 10.51
CA TRP A 124 4.71 11.02 11.90
C TRP A 124 4.53 12.46 12.38
N ARG A 125 3.46 12.64 13.16
CA ARG A 125 3.40 13.42 14.41
C ARG A 125 2.29 12.84 15.28
#